data_AF-A0A8C1ZEM5-F1
#
_entry.id   AF-A0A8C1ZEM5-F1
#
_cell.length_a   1.000
_cell.length_b   1.000
_cell.length_c   1.000
_cell.angle_alpha   90.00
_cell.angle_beta   90.00
_cell.angle_gamma   90.00
#
_symmetry.space_group_name_H-M   'P 1'
#
loop_
_entity.id
_entity.type
_entity.pdbx_description
1 polymer ?
#
loop_
_entity_poly.entity_id
_entity_poly.type
_entity_poly.pdbx_seq_one_letter_code
_entity_poly.pdbx_strand_id
1 'polypeptide(L)'
;GRSSWEPRTGSRNSSLNQFLKIFQNHCVFYMFVFSAVVERRGIMLPPSRRDFVSLTVSESGSYTNSKQWRRQSCWRKWKQLSRLQRSLILFTLMLLLLFLVFLFLSAESRLEAVREAFRHAWKGYKNFAWGHDELKPISKSYGEWFGLGLTLIDALDTMWILGLEEEFAEARQWVAKELSFDKNVDVNLFESTIRILGSLLSTYHLTGDSLFLEKAKDIGSRLMPAFNTASKIPYSDVNIGKGTAHPPQWTSDSSVAEVTSIQLEFRELSRLTGDPKYKLAVMEVMKQVHKLDGKQDGLVPMFINTNNGLFTHQGMYTLGARADSYYEYLLKQWIQGGKTEKEFLDDYLQAVEGVKKNLLKKSTPSGLAFVGELSHGHFSPKMDHLVCFLPGTLALGAHYGLPADHMELAKQLMETCYQMYAQMETGLSPEIAHFNMHEGSTQDVDVKIADRHNLLRPETVESLFYLYRFTKDKKYQQWGWEILQNFNKYTRVPTGGYTSINNVRDPASPNPRDKMESFFLGETLKYFYLLFSEDPNLISLDKYVFNTEAHPLPIWPQSE
;
A
#
# COMPACT_ATOMS: atom_id res chain seq x y z
N GLY A 1 32.12 -33.17 -48.63
CA GLY A 1 31.62 -34.50 -48.23
C GLY A 1 30.24 -34.34 -47.65
N ARG A 2 29.28 -35.16 -48.09
CA ARG A 2 27.88 -35.21 -47.62
C ARG A 2 27.80 -35.72 -46.18
N SER A 3 26.77 -35.28 -45.43
CA SER A 3 25.92 -36.04 -44.48
C SER A 3 25.47 -35.11 -43.35
N SER A 4 24.30 -35.21 -42.73
CA SER A 4 22.99 -35.79 -43.06
C SER A 4 22.06 -35.28 -41.95
N TRP A 5 20.86 -34.83 -42.32
CA TRP A 5 19.81 -34.43 -41.41
C TRP A 5 19.10 -35.67 -40.82
N GLU A 6 18.95 -35.71 -39.49
CA GLU A 6 17.90 -36.47 -38.78
C GLU A 6 17.56 -35.73 -37.47
N PRO A 7 16.28 -35.42 -37.17
CA PRO A 7 15.85 -34.94 -35.86
C PRO A 7 15.31 -36.09 -34.99
N ARG A 8 15.85 -36.23 -33.77
CA ARG A 8 15.30 -37.09 -32.72
C ARG A 8 14.10 -36.42 -32.02
N THR A 9 13.01 -37.16 -31.95
CA THR A 9 11.78 -36.89 -31.19
C THR A 9 11.93 -37.31 -29.73
N GLY A 10 11.28 -36.57 -28.81
CA GLY A 10 11.20 -36.83 -27.36
C GLY A 10 11.67 -35.60 -26.57
N SER A 11 10.93 -35.00 -25.64
CA SER A 11 9.89 -35.47 -24.75
C SER A 11 8.97 -34.28 -24.40
N ARG A 12 7.67 -34.34 -24.73
CA ARG A 12 6.64 -33.36 -24.31
C ARG A 12 5.46 -34.02 -23.57
N ASN A 13 5.58 -35.29 -23.21
CA ASN A 13 4.47 -36.12 -22.68
C ASN A 13 4.54 -36.41 -21.17
N SER A 14 5.46 -35.83 -20.40
CA SER A 14 5.50 -36.06 -18.94
C SER A 14 4.59 -35.12 -18.14
N SER A 15 4.41 -33.85 -18.56
CA SER A 15 3.61 -32.89 -17.78
C SER A 15 2.10 -33.09 -17.93
N LEU A 16 1.61 -33.50 -19.11
CA LEU A 16 0.18 -33.74 -19.34
C LEU A 16 -0.34 -34.96 -18.57
N ASN A 17 0.48 -36.01 -18.47
CA ASN A 17 0.12 -37.23 -17.73
C ASN A 17 0.17 -37.03 -16.21
N GLN A 18 1.00 -36.10 -15.72
CA GLN A 18 1.03 -35.74 -14.30
C GLN A 18 -0.17 -34.85 -13.92
N PHE A 19 -0.63 -33.99 -14.84
CA PHE A 19 -1.84 -33.18 -14.67
C PHE A 19 -3.13 -34.03 -14.67
N LEU A 20 -3.20 -35.03 -15.56
CA LEU A 20 -4.33 -35.98 -15.63
C LEU A 20 -4.46 -36.86 -14.37
N LYS A 21 -3.34 -37.23 -13.73
CA LYS A 21 -3.34 -38.02 -12.47
C LYS A 21 -3.83 -37.23 -11.26
N ILE A 22 -3.54 -35.93 -11.20
CA ILE A 22 -4.04 -35.04 -10.14
C ILE A 22 -5.56 -34.82 -10.30
N PHE A 23 -6.02 -34.71 -11.56
CA PHE A 23 -7.45 -34.55 -11.89
C PHE A 23 -8.29 -35.77 -11.51
N GLN A 24 -7.76 -37.00 -11.69
CA GLN A 24 -8.46 -38.23 -11.29
C GLN A 24 -8.59 -38.38 -9.77
N ASN A 25 -7.56 -37.98 -8.99
CA ASN A 25 -7.59 -38.16 -7.53
C ASN A 25 -8.52 -37.15 -6.82
N HIS A 26 -8.71 -35.95 -7.36
CA HIS A 26 -9.64 -34.96 -6.78
C HIS A 26 -11.11 -35.24 -7.10
N CYS A 27 -11.43 -35.82 -8.26
CA CYS A 27 -12.82 -36.20 -8.60
C CYS A 27 -13.37 -37.34 -7.74
N VAL A 28 -12.53 -38.28 -7.28
CA VAL A 28 -12.96 -39.40 -6.42
C VAL A 28 -13.29 -38.94 -5.00
N PHE A 29 -12.62 -37.90 -4.50
CA PHE A 29 -12.85 -37.37 -3.15
C PHE A 29 -14.23 -36.69 -3.01
N TYR A 30 -14.70 -36.00 -4.06
CA TYR A 30 -16.00 -35.31 -4.05
C TYR A 30 -17.21 -36.24 -4.26
N MET A 31 -17.04 -37.40 -4.90
CA MET A 31 -18.12 -38.40 -5.02
C MET A 31 -18.42 -39.13 -3.70
N PHE A 32 -17.43 -39.26 -2.80
CA PHE A 32 -17.65 -39.90 -1.49
C PHE A 32 -18.43 -39.02 -0.50
N VAL A 33 -18.27 -37.70 -0.57
CA VAL A 33 -18.97 -36.75 0.31
C VAL A 33 -20.46 -36.64 -0.03
N PHE A 34 -20.85 -36.84 -1.30
CA PHE A 34 -22.25 -36.77 -1.73
C PHE A 34 -23.08 -38.01 -1.38
N SER A 35 -22.46 -39.19 -1.21
CA SER A 35 -23.19 -40.41 -0.77
C SER A 35 -23.49 -40.42 0.73
N ALA A 36 -22.72 -39.71 1.56
CA ALA A 36 -22.91 -39.69 3.02
C ALA A 36 -24.08 -38.80 3.51
N VAL A 37 -24.67 -37.99 2.62
CA VAL A 37 -25.73 -37.02 2.98
C VAL A 37 -27.15 -37.53 2.69
N VAL A 38 -27.30 -38.66 1.99
CA VAL A 38 -28.63 -39.17 1.56
C VAL A 38 -29.23 -40.23 2.51
N GLU A 39 -28.48 -40.75 3.48
CA GLU A 39 -28.91 -41.89 4.30
C GLU A 39 -29.23 -41.52 5.76
N ARG A 40 -30.08 -40.51 6.00
CA ARG A 40 -30.72 -40.27 7.32
C ARG A 40 -32.03 -39.48 7.19
N ARG A 41 -33.12 -40.13 6.78
CA ARG A 41 -34.49 -39.72 7.19
C ARG A 41 -35.39 -40.95 7.33
N GLY A 42 -35.75 -41.25 8.58
CA GLY A 42 -36.64 -42.34 8.96
C GLY A 42 -38.13 -42.05 8.73
N ILE A 43 -38.80 -43.14 8.36
CA ILE A 43 -40.20 -43.56 8.54
C ILE A 43 -41.12 -42.64 9.38
N MET A 44 -42.27 -42.25 8.81
CA MET A 44 -43.52 -42.00 9.54
C MET A 44 -44.74 -42.23 8.62
N LEU A 45 -45.74 -43.00 9.10
CA LEU A 45 -46.99 -43.39 8.43
C LEU A 45 -48.11 -42.30 8.56
N PRO A 46 -49.21 -42.37 7.77
CA PRO A 46 -50.02 -41.20 7.38
C PRO A 46 -51.36 -41.07 8.14
N PRO A 47 -52.15 -40.00 7.87
CA PRO A 47 -53.60 -40.17 7.85
C PRO A 47 -54.35 -39.55 6.65
N SER A 48 -55.31 -40.36 6.20
CA SER A 48 -56.64 -40.14 5.60
C SER A 48 -56.87 -39.15 4.44
N ARG A 49 -57.32 -39.75 3.32
CA ARG A 49 -58.11 -39.13 2.23
C ARG A 49 -59.32 -38.34 2.76
N ARG A 50 -59.62 -37.22 2.11
CA ARG A 50 -60.98 -36.71 1.95
C ARG A 50 -61.22 -36.41 0.47
N ASP A 51 -62.09 -37.20 -0.13
CA ASP A 51 -62.71 -36.93 -1.42
C ASP A 51 -63.69 -35.76 -1.26
N PHE A 52 -63.61 -34.75 -2.12
CA PHE A 52 -64.74 -33.86 -2.35
C PHE A 52 -64.98 -33.67 -3.85
N VAL A 53 -66.25 -33.87 -4.16
CA VAL A 53 -66.92 -33.89 -5.45
C VAL A 53 -67.01 -32.49 -6.05
N SER A 54 -66.88 -32.41 -7.37
CA SER A 54 -67.06 -31.21 -8.18
C SER A 54 -68.48 -30.63 -8.05
N LEU A 55 -68.58 -29.31 -7.91
CA LEU A 55 -69.80 -28.56 -8.23
C LEU A 55 -69.45 -27.51 -9.28
N THR A 56 -69.89 -27.77 -10.51
CA THR A 56 -69.87 -26.81 -11.60
C THR A 56 -71.10 -25.93 -11.46
N VAL A 57 -70.91 -24.66 -11.09
CA VAL A 57 -71.96 -23.64 -11.19
C VAL A 57 -71.76 -22.95 -12.53
N SER A 58 -72.73 -23.16 -13.42
CA SER A 58 -72.87 -22.43 -14.68
C SER A 58 -73.57 -21.11 -14.41
N GLU A 59 -72.83 -19.99 -14.50
CA GLU A 59 -73.41 -18.66 -14.64
C GLU A 59 -73.13 -18.11 -16.04
N SER A 60 -74.22 -17.63 -16.63
CA SER A 60 -74.34 -17.09 -17.97
C SER A 60 -73.77 -15.66 -18.07
N GLY A 61 -72.96 -15.43 -19.11
CA GLY A 61 -72.89 -14.15 -19.81
C GLY A 61 -71.87 -13.13 -19.32
N SER A 62 -70.78 -12.98 -20.07
CA SER A 62 -70.26 -11.65 -20.50
C SER A 62 -69.11 -11.85 -21.47
N TYR A 63 -69.35 -11.53 -22.75
CA TYR A 63 -68.30 -11.39 -23.76
C TYR A 63 -67.46 -10.15 -23.40
N THR A 64 -66.30 -10.37 -22.78
CA THR A 64 -65.27 -9.33 -22.60
C THR A 64 -64.12 -9.59 -23.55
N ASN A 65 -63.92 -8.66 -24.48
CA ASN A 65 -62.89 -8.71 -25.49
C ASN A 65 -61.56 -8.18 -24.91
N SER A 66 -61.00 -8.90 -23.93
CA SER A 66 -59.66 -8.64 -23.42
C SER A 66 -58.69 -9.65 -24.02
N LYS A 67 -57.69 -9.18 -24.78
CA LYS A 67 -56.57 -9.98 -25.27
C LYS A 67 -55.73 -10.45 -24.07
N GLN A 68 -56.14 -11.54 -23.44
CA GLN A 68 -55.32 -12.23 -22.46
C GLN A 68 -54.16 -12.89 -23.20
N TRP A 69 -52.96 -12.30 -23.13
CA TRP A 69 -51.72 -12.93 -23.60
C TRP A 69 -51.55 -14.25 -22.82
N ARG A 70 -51.95 -15.38 -23.41
CA ARG A 70 -51.66 -16.69 -22.85
C ARG A 70 -50.14 -16.83 -22.79
N ARG A 71 -49.56 -16.80 -21.58
CA ARG A 71 -48.18 -17.26 -21.34
C ARG A 71 -48.12 -18.71 -21.82
N GLN A 72 -47.65 -18.91 -23.04
CA GLN A 72 -47.31 -20.24 -23.53
C GLN A 72 -46.19 -20.76 -22.65
N SER A 73 -46.47 -21.78 -21.84
CA SER A 73 -45.47 -22.42 -20.99
C SER A 73 -44.27 -22.81 -21.84
N CYS A 74 -43.07 -22.33 -21.49
CA CYS A 74 -41.81 -22.67 -22.16
C CYS A 74 -41.65 -24.19 -22.35
N TRP A 75 -42.26 -24.96 -21.45
CA TRP A 75 -42.29 -26.41 -21.46
C TRP A 75 -43.05 -27.02 -22.65
N ARG A 76 -44.13 -26.37 -23.13
CA ARG A 76 -44.85 -26.81 -24.33
C ARG A 76 -44.06 -26.51 -25.61
N LYS A 77 -43.39 -25.35 -25.70
CA LYS A 77 -42.48 -25.04 -26.81
C LYS A 77 -41.26 -25.96 -26.82
N TRP A 78 -40.70 -26.26 -25.66
CA TRP A 78 -39.61 -27.23 -25.51
C TRP A 78 -39.99 -28.62 -26.05
N LYS A 79 -41.22 -29.08 -25.76
CA LYS A 79 -41.76 -30.34 -26.27
C LYS A 79 -42.05 -30.36 -27.77
N GLN A 80 -42.12 -29.21 -28.44
CA GLN A 80 -42.27 -29.11 -29.90
C GLN A 80 -40.93 -29.13 -30.66
N LEU A 81 -39.80 -28.94 -29.97
CA LEU A 81 -38.47 -29.00 -30.58
C LEU A 81 -38.07 -30.43 -30.92
N SER A 82 -37.34 -30.61 -32.03
CA SER A 82 -36.77 -31.89 -32.42
C SER A 82 -35.69 -32.36 -31.43
N ARG A 83 -35.37 -33.66 -31.43
CA ARG A 83 -34.30 -34.21 -30.57
C ARG A 83 -32.97 -33.48 -30.77
N LEU A 84 -32.62 -33.19 -32.03
CA LEU A 84 -31.41 -32.45 -32.39
C LEU A 84 -31.43 -31.03 -31.83
N GLN A 85 -32.56 -30.31 -31.94
CA GLN A 85 -32.69 -28.95 -31.42
C GLN A 85 -32.57 -28.90 -29.90
N ARG A 86 -33.15 -29.87 -29.17
CA ARG A 86 -32.99 -29.95 -27.70
C ARG A 86 -31.56 -30.27 -27.31
N SER A 87 -30.91 -31.21 -27.99
CA SER A 87 -29.50 -31.53 -27.75
C SER A 87 -28.59 -30.33 -28.02
N LEU A 88 -28.84 -29.57 -29.10
CA LEU A 88 -28.08 -28.37 -29.42
C LEU A 88 -28.24 -27.28 -28.35
N ILE A 89 -29.47 -27.05 -27.87
CA ILE A 89 -29.73 -26.06 -26.82
C ILE A 89 -29.12 -26.47 -25.47
N LEU A 90 -29.19 -27.76 -25.11
CA LEU A 90 -28.55 -28.24 -23.89
C LEU A 90 -27.02 -28.15 -23.97
N PHE A 91 -26.45 -28.45 -25.14
CA PHE A 91 -25.01 -28.34 -25.38
C PHE A 91 -24.53 -26.89 -25.32
N THR A 92 -25.27 -25.93 -25.90
CA THR A 92 -24.92 -24.51 -25.82
C THR A 92 -25.07 -23.96 -24.41
N LEU A 93 -26.11 -24.37 -23.66
CA LEU A 93 -26.24 -24.01 -22.24
C LEU A 93 -25.10 -24.58 -21.39
N MET A 94 -24.67 -25.81 -21.66
CA MET A 94 -23.54 -26.43 -20.98
C MET A 94 -22.22 -25.69 -21.30
N LEU A 95 -22.00 -25.31 -22.57
CA LEU A 95 -20.84 -24.49 -22.97
C LEU A 95 -20.86 -23.10 -22.32
N LEU A 96 -22.01 -22.45 -22.24
CA LEU A 96 -22.16 -21.17 -21.56
C LEU A 96 -21.91 -21.30 -20.05
N LEU A 97 -22.37 -22.39 -19.43
CA LEU A 97 -22.09 -22.67 -18.02
C LEU A 97 -20.60 -22.93 -17.79
N LEU A 98 -19.96 -23.73 -18.65
CA LEU A 98 -18.51 -23.99 -18.59
C LEU A 98 -17.70 -22.71 -18.82
N PHE A 99 -18.14 -21.85 -19.73
CA PHE A 99 -17.52 -20.56 -19.98
C PHE A 99 -17.71 -19.60 -18.79
N LEU A 100 -18.89 -19.56 -18.17
CA LEU A 100 -19.15 -18.81 -16.95
C LEU A 100 -18.31 -19.32 -15.78
N VAL A 101 -18.25 -20.63 -15.58
CA VAL A 101 -17.40 -21.26 -14.56
C VAL A 101 -15.92 -20.97 -14.84
N PHE A 102 -15.49 -21.03 -16.09
CA PHE A 102 -14.13 -20.65 -16.49
C PHE A 102 -13.85 -19.17 -16.23
N LEU A 103 -14.78 -18.26 -16.55
CA LEU A 103 -14.67 -16.83 -16.25
C LEU A 103 -14.63 -16.53 -14.74
N PHE A 104 -15.44 -17.25 -13.95
CA PHE A 104 -15.44 -17.14 -12.49
C PHE A 104 -14.18 -17.71 -11.87
N LEU A 105 -13.63 -18.80 -12.43
CA LEU A 105 -12.35 -19.40 -12.00
C LEU A 105 -11.14 -18.59 -12.48
N SER A 106 -11.24 -17.89 -13.61
CA SER A 106 -10.17 -17.04 -14.19
C SER A 106 -10.18 -15.62 -13.65
N ALA A 107 -11.21 -15.22 -12.87
CA ALA A 107 -11.22 -13.95 -12.17
C ALA A 107 -10.19 -14.05 -11.03
N GLU A 108 -8.96 -13.65 -11.33
CA GLU A 108 -7.90 -13.55 -10.32
C GLU A 108 -8.34 -12.57 -9.23
N SER A 109 -8.37 -13.03 -7.99
CA SER A 109 -8.60 -12.16 -6.84
C SER A 109 -7.47 -11.13 -6.81
N ARG A 110 -7.80 -9.84 -6.84
CA ARG A 110 -6.79 -8.76 -6.76
C ARG A 110 -5.88 -8.91 -5.52
N LEU A 111 -6.41 -9.45 -4.42
CA LEU A 111 -5.63 -9.78 -3.22
C LEU A 111 -4.59 -10.87 -3.49
N GLU A 112 -4.95 -11.92 -4.24
CA GLU A 112 -4.01 -12.99 -4.57
C GLU A 112 -2.94 -12.50 -5.55
N ALA A 113 -3.28 -11.62 -6.48
CA ALA A 113 -2.29 -10.98 -7.35
C ALA A 113 -1.26 -10.17 -6.55
N VAL A 114 -1.66 -9.49 -5.46
CA VAL A 114 -0.71 -8.81 -4.56
C VAL A 114 0.15 -9.82 -3.80
N ARG A 115 -0.43 -10.93 -3.32
CA ARG A 115 0.35 -12.00 -2.67
C ARG A 115 1.34 -12.66 -3.64
N GLU A 116 0.96 -12.87 -4.90
CA GLU A 116 1.85 -13.38 -5.94
C GLU A 116 3.00 -12.41 -6.18
N ALA A 117 2.70 -11.11 -6.35
CA ALA A 117 3.72 -10.08 -6.51
C ALA A 117 4.69 -10.07 -5.32
N PHE A 118 4.16 -10.15 -4.09
CA PHE A 118 4.97 -10.23 -2.87
C PHE A 118 5.86 -11.49 -2.88
N ARG A 119 5.29 -12.68 -3.11
CA ARG A 119 6.05 -13.93 -3.15
C ARG A 119 7.11 -13.93 -4.24
N HIS A 120 6.83 -13.34 -5.41
CA HIS A 120 7.82 -13.20 -6.49
C HIS A 120 8.96 -12.27 -6.10
N ALA A 121 8.66 -11.16 -5.44
CA ALA A 121 9.64 -10.23 -4.93
C ALA A 121 10.50 -10.88 -3.82
N TRP A 122 9.84 -11.48 -2.82
CA TRP A 122 10.45 -12.19 -1.70
C TRP A 122 11.32 -13.36 -2.14
N LYS A 123 10.90 -14.11 -3.17
CA LYS A 123 11.72 -15.16 -3.77
C LYS A 123 13.06 -14.63 -4.30
N GLY A 124 13.05 -13.45 -4.94
CA GLY A 124 14.29 -12.80 -5.37
C GLY A 124 15.18 -12.45 -4.18
N TYR A 125 14.60 -11.84 -3.16
CA TYR A 125 15.29 -11.44 -1.93
C TYR A 125 15.90 -12.66 -1.22
N LYS A 126 15.10 -13.71 -0.97
CA LYS A 126 15.56 -14.95 -0.31
C LYS A 126 16.68 -15.65 -1.08
N ASN A 127 16.65 -15.65 -2.40
CA ASN A 127 17.67 -16.34 -3.19
C ASN A 127 18.99 -15.57 -3.31
N PHE A 128 18.95 -14.24 -3.31
CA PHE A 128 20.10 -13.42 -3.73
C PHE A 128 20.52 -12.34 -2.72
N ALA A 129 19.72 -12.08 -1.69
CA ALA A 129 19.92 -10.98 -0.74
C ALA A 129 19.48 -11.33 0.70
N TRP A 130 19.35 -12.62 1.05
CA TRP A 130 18.85 -13.04 2.37
C TRP A 130 19.70 -12.47 3.52
N GLY A 131 19.07 -11.67 4.38
CA GLY A 131 19.73 -11.03 5.52
C GLY A 131 20.55 -9.76 5.18
N HIS A 132 20.53 -9.33 3.92
CA HIS A 132 21.12 -8.08 3.44
C HIS A 132 20.07 -6.99 3.32
N ASP A 133 20.47 -5.72 3.21
CA ASP A 133 19.51 -4.62 3.22
C ASP A 133 18.59 -4.59 2.01
N GLU A 134 19.13 -4.74 0.80
CA GLU A 134 18.37 -4.51 -0.43
C GLU A 134 18.74 -5.51 -1.53
N LEU A 135 17.76 -5.94 -2.31
CA LEU A 135 17.97 -6.82 -3.45
C LEU A 135 18.41 -6.01 -4.69
N LYS A 136 19.42 -6.53 -5.40
CA LYS A 136 19.75 -6.14 -6.79
C LYS A 136 19.29 -7.26 -7.73
N PRO A 137 18.04 -7.22 -8.22
CA PRO A 137 17.36 -8.38 -8.79
C PRO A 137 17.90 -8.83 -10.16
N ILE A 138 18.54 -7.94 -10.92
CA ILE A 138 19.10 -8.20 -12.24
C ILE A 138 20.48 -8.80 -12.11
N SER A 139 21.35 -8.18 -11.30
CA SER A 139 22.68 -8.73 -11.01
C SER A 139 22.66 -9.95 -10.10
N LYS A 140 21.50 -10.25 -9.47
CA LYS A 140 21.33 -11.34 -8.50
C LYS A 140 22.29 -11.17 -7.32
N SER A 141 22.36 -9.95 -6.81
CA SER A 141 23.23 -9.52 -5.73
C SER A 141 22.43 -8.68 -4.74
N TYR A 142 23.12 -7.97 -3.86
CA TYR A 142 22.53 -7.11 -2.83
C TYR A 142 23.30 -5.80 -2.66
N GLY A 143 22.63 -4.82 -2.05
CA GLY A 143 23.21 -3.56 -1.56
C GLY A 143 23.19 -3.53 -0.03
N GLU A 144 24.12 -2.78 0.56
CA GLU A 144 24.21 -2.56 2.01
C GLU A 144 24.40 -1.08 2.29
N TRP A 145 23.73 -0.60 3.32
CA TRP A 145 23.90 0.75 3.86
C TRP A 145 23.79 0.73 5.39
N PHE A 146 22.79 0.04 5.95
CA PHE A 146 22.73 -0.30 7.38
C PHE A 146 23.53 -1.57 7.72
N GLY A 147 23.47 -2.57 6.85
CA GLY A 147 23.94 -3.93 7.12
C GLY A 147 23.11 -4.63 8.20
N LEU A 148 21.79 -4.39 8.23
CA LEU A 148 20.88 -4.88 9.27
C LEU A 148 19.73 -5.75 8.73
N GLY A 149 19.77 -6.10 7.43
CA GLY A 149 18.70 -6.89 6.82
C GLY A 149 17.45 -6.06 6.61
N LEU A 150 17.60 -4.80 6.17
CA LEU A 150 16.53 -3.82 6.05
C LEU A 150 15.26 -4.39 5.39
N THR A 151 15.34 -4.91 4.16
CA THR A 151 14.16 -5.46 3.44
C THR A 151 13.47 -6.59 4.19
N LEU A 152 14.21 -7.42 4.94
CA LEU A 152 13.61 -8.48 5.75
C LEU A 152 12.79 -7.89 6.89
N ILE A 153 13.36 -6.93 7.62
CA ILE A 153 12.71 -6.28 8.76
C ILE A 153 11.48 -5.51 8.26
N ASP A 154 11.64 -4.69 7.23
CA ASP A 154 10.61 -3.82 6.66
C ASP A 154 9.40 -4.62 6.12
N ALA A 155 9.61 -5.88 5.72
CA ALA A 155 8.56 -6.76 5.21
C ALA A 155 7.82 -7.59 6.27
N LEU A 156 8.24 -7.59 7.55
CA LEU A 156 7.71 -8.49 8.59
C LEU A 156 6.20 -8.35 8.79
N ASP A 157 5.73 -7.13 9.01
CA ASP A 157 4.31 -6.87 9.23
C ASP A 157 3.50 -7.05 7.94
N THR A 158 4.06 -6.77 6.76
CA THR A 158 3.44 -7.07 5.46
C THR A 158 3.19 -8.58 5.32
N MET A 159 4.20 -9.43 5.60
CA MET A 159 4.03 -10.88 5.54
C MET A 159 2.88 -11.34 6.43
N TRP A 160 2.79 -10.79 7.64
CA TRP A 160 1.70 -11.09 8.55
C TRP A 160 0.32 -10.64 8.03
N ILE A 161 0.21 -9.39 7.57
CA ILE A 161 -1.04 -8.81 7.04
C ILE A 161 -1.54 -9.57 5.81
N LEU A 162 -0.62 -10.03 4.94
CA LEU A 162 -0.96 -10.80 3.75
C LEU A 162 -1.30 -12.27 4.03
N GLY A 163 -1.08 -12.76 5.26
CA GLY A 163 -1.29 -14.17 5.63
C GLY A 163 -0.19 -15.11 5.10
N LEU A 164 1.04 -14.62 4.97
CA LEU A 164 2.22 -15.36 4.51
C LEU A 164 2.98 -15.95 5.70
N GLU A 165 2.34 -16.91 6.38
CA GLU A 165 2.82 -17.47 7.65
C GLU A 165 4.18 -18.19 7.51
N GLU A 166 4.42 -18.89 6.39
CA GLU A 166 5.67 -19.61 6.14
C GLU A 166 6.84 -18.63 5.98
N GLU A 167 6.67 -17.62 5.13
CA GLU A 167 7.67 -16.57 4.91
C GLU A 167 7.94 -15.78 6.19
N PHE A 168 6.89 -15.44 6.96
CA PHE A 168 7.02 -14.78 8.25
C PHE A 168 7.81 -15.62 9.25
N ALA A 169 7.53 -16.92 9.36
CA ALA A 169 8.21 -17.80 10.30
C ALA A 169 9.72 -17.90 10.03
N GLU A 170 10.12 -17.95 8.75
CA GLU A 170 11.52 -17.92 8.34
C GLU A 170 12.20 -16.59 8.67
N ALA A 171 11.54 -15.46 8.36
CA ALA A 171 12.06 -14.13 8.66
C ALA A 171 12.21 -13.90 10.17
N ARG A 172 11.19 -14.29 10.96
CA ARG A 172 11.24 -14.29 12.42
C ARG A 172 12.43 -15.11 12.95
N GLN A 173 12.70 -16.28 12.36
CA GLN A 173 13.84 -17.10 12.76
C GLN A 173 15.17 -16.38 12.51
N TRP A 174 15.31 -15.66 11.40
CA TRP A 174 16.48 -14.83 11.12
C TRP A 174 16.61 -13.69 12.14
N VAL A 175 15.52 -12.98 12.47
CA VAL A 175 15.52 -11.93 13.51
C VAL A 175 15.98 -12.47 14.86
N ALA A 176 15.57 -13.68 15.22
CA ALA A 176 15.96 -14.31 16.47
C ALA A 176 17.44 -14.69 16.54
N LYS A 177 18.03 -15.11 15.41
CA LYS A 177 19.37 -15.72 15.36
C LYS A 177 20.47 -14.78 14.87
N GLU A 178 20.16 -13.94 13.89
CA GLU A 178 21.17 -13.22 13.10
C GLU A 178 21.13 -11.70 13.32
N LEU A 179 19.97 -11.13 13.68
CA LEU A 179 19.86 -9.68 13.88
C LEU A 179 20.60 -9.23 15.14
N SER A 180 21.70 -8.48 14.94
CA SER A 180 22.45 -7.81 16.00
C SER A 180 22.70 -6.35 15.63
N PHE A 181 22.53 -5.48 16.62
CA PHE A 181 22.78 -4.03 16.52
C PHE A 181 24.15 -3.63 17.10
N ASP A 182 25.04 -4.58 17.39
CA ASP A 182 26.39 -4.32 17.93
C ASP A 182 27.40 -3.86 16.87
N LYS A 183 26.97 -3.78 15.60
CA LYS A 183 27.83 -3.38 14.49
C LYS A 183 28.25 -1.92 14.64
N ASN A 184 29.54 -1.64 14.43
CA ASN A 184 30.07 -0.28 14.37
C ASN A 184 29.77 0.32 12.98
N VAL A 185 28.54 0.81 12.83
CA VAL A 185 28.02 1.41 11.59
C VAL A 185 27.24 2.67 11.93
N ASP A 186 27.40 3.71 11.11
CA ASP A 186 26.60 4.92 11.18
C ASP A 186 25.29 4.68 10.45
N VAL A 187 24.18 5.02 11.10
CA VAL A 187 22.83 4.87 10.56
C VAL A 187 22.12 6.20 10.62
N ASN A 188 21.32 6.52 9.60
CA ASN A 188 20.46 7.69 9.65
C ASN A 188 19.33 7.45 10.68
N LEU A 189 19.13 8.40 11.60
CA LEU A 189 18.16 8.31 12.68
C LEU A 189 16.74 8.14 12.16
N PHE A 190 16.34 8.93 11.18
CA PHE A 190 15.00 8.92 10.60
C PHE A 190 14.72 7.58 9.91
N GLU A 191 15.57 7.17 8.97
CA GLU A 191 15.41 5.93 8.21
C GLU A 191 15.43 4.69 9.12
N SER A 192 16.31 4.68 10.14
CA SER A 192 16.33 3.59 11.15
C SER A 192 15.05 3.54 11.98
N THR A 193 14.49 4.71 12.28
CA THR A 193 13.30 4.81 13.12
C THR A 193 12.07 4.33 12.37
N ILE A 194 11.82 4.88 11.18
CA ILE A 194 10.58 4.61 10.47
C ILE A 194 10.54 3.17 9.95
N ARG A 195 11.68 2.61 9.49
CA ARG A 195 11.73 1.25 8.93
C ARG A 195 11.97 0.18 9.99
N ILE A 196 13.08 0.27 10.72
CA ILE A 196 13.50 -0.80 11.63
C ILE A 196 12.68 -0.76 12.92
N LEU A 197 12.68 0.38 13.62
CA LEU A 197 11.93 0.50 14.87
C LEU A 197 10.42 0.39 14.61
N GLY A 198 9.90 1.07 13.58
CA GLY A 198 8.51 1.02 13.17
C GLY A 198 8.01 -0.39 12.85
N SER A 199 8.74 -1.15 12.02
CA SER A 199 8.37 -2.53 11.70
C SER A 199 8.41 -3.46 12.91
N LEU A 200 9.45 -3.37 13.75
CA LEU A 200 9.56 -4.23 14.94
C LEU A 200 8.42 -3.97 15.93
N LEU A 201 8.05 -2.70 16.14
CA LEU A 201 6.91 -2.33 16.99
C LEU A 201 5.59 -2.83 16.39
N SER A 202 5.38 -2.66 15.10
CA SER A 202 4.14 -3.09 14.43
C SER A 202 4.00 -4.61 14.41
N THR A 203 5.10 -5.31 14.12
CA THR A 203 5.15 -6.78 14.18
C THR A 203 4.86 -7.28 15.59
N TYR A 204 5.40 -6.65 16.63
CA TYR A 204 5.04 -6.97 18.01
C TYR A 204 3.53 -6.83 18.27
N HIS A 205 2.92 -5.72 17.85
CA HIS A 205 1.47 -5.51 18.04
C HIS A 205 0.59 -6.50 17.29
N LEU A 206 1.00 -6.92 16.10
CA LEU A 206 0.24 -7.85 15.27
C LEU A 206 0.35 -9.30 15.74
N THR A 207 1.47 -9.67 16.37
CA THR A 207 1.80 -11.07 16.71
C THR A 207 1.77 -11.37 18.20
N GLY A 208 2.00 -10.37 19.06
CA GLY A 208 2.23 -10.54 20.49
C GLY A 208 3.59 -11.14 20.85
N ASP A 209 4.50 -11.32 19.88
CA ASP A 209 5.79 -11.96 20.10
C ASP A 209 6.83 -10.99 20.67
N SER A 210 7.22 -11.22 21.94
CA SER A 210 8.11 -10.33 22.69
C SER A 210 9.48 -10.14 22.08
N LEU A 211 9.95 -11.07 21.22
CA LEU A 211 11.21 -10.93 20.49
C LEU A 211 11.31 -9.59 19.77
N PHE A 212 10.25 -9.17 19.09
CA PHE A 212 10.27 -7.94 18.31
C PHE A 212 10.31 -6.70 19.21
N LEU A 213 9.65 -6.72 20.36
CA LEU A 213 9.73 -5.64 21.34
C LEU A 213 11.12 -5.56 21.99
N GLU A 214 11.75 -6.70 22.27
CA GLU A 214 13.13 -6.74 22.78
C GLU A 214 14.11 -6.12 21.79
N LYS A 215 14.00 -6.48 20.50
CA LYS A 215 14.80 -5.88 19.43
C LYS A 215 14.50 -4.38 19.23
N ALA A 216 13.23 -3.99 19.28
CA ALA A 216 12.81 -2.58 19.20
C ALA A 216 13.42 -1.74 20.33
N LYS A 217 13.44 -2.26 21.57
CA LYS A 217 14.07 -1.60 22.71
C LYS A 217 15.58 -1.46 22.56
N ASP A 218 16.25 -2.48 22.01
CA ASP A 218 17.70 -2.46 21.76
C ASP A 218 18.07 -1.37 20.74
N ILE A 219 17.48 -1.40 19.53
CA ILE A 219 17.74 -0.37 18.52
C ILE A 219 17.33 1.02 18.99
N GLY A 220 16.15 1.18 19.61
CA GLY A 220 15.70 2.45 20.15
C GLY A 220 16.66 3.04 21.20
N SER A 221 17.28 2.19 22.04
CA SER A 221 18.31 2.63 22.98
C SER A 221 19.57 3.13 22.28
N ARG A 222 19.98 2.48 21.19
CA ARG A 222 21.17 2.82 20.41
C ARG A 222 21.03 4.08 19.57
N LEU A 223 19.79 4.48 19.27
CA LEU A 223 19.49 5.73 18.55
C LEU A 223 19.49 6.96 19.47
N MET A 224 19.32 6.79 20.79
CA MET A 224 19.26 7.90 21.76
C MET A 224 20.45 8.88 21.75
N PRO A 225 21.70 8.47 21.47
CA PRO A 225 22.82 9.40 21.38
C PRO A 225 22.64 10.51 20.33
N ALA A 226 21.80 10.30 19.31
CA ALA A 226 21.51 11.32 18.29
C ALA A 226 20.94 12.62 18.88
N PHE A 227 20.19 12.53 20.00
CA PHE A 227 19.58 13.67 20.67
C PHE A 227 20.56 14.44 21.58
N ASN A 228 21.82 14.00 21.69
CA ASN A 228 22.82 14.66 22.52
C ASN A 228 23.43 15.89 21.82
N THR A 229 22.58 16.88 21.55
CA THR A 229 22.95 18.16 20.95
C THR A 229 22.69 19.31 21.92
N ALA A 230 23.20 20.50 21.58
CA ALA A 230 23.00 21.71 22.38
C ALA A 230 21.53 22.15 22.39
N SER A 231 20.85 22.08 21.23
CA SER A 231 19.43 22.43 21.12
C SER A 231 18.48 21.28 21.46
N LYS A 232 18.94 20.03 21.55
CA LYS A 232 18.10 18.81 21.62
C LYS A 232 17.39 18.43 20.32
N ILE A 233 17.58 19.22 19.25
CA ILE A 233 17.29 18.76 17.89
C ILE A 233 18.35 17.71 17.54
N PRO A 234 17.96 16.47 17.20
CA PRO A 234 18.92 15.40 17.02
C PRO A 234 19.78 15.61 15.78
N TYR A 235 20.98 15.01 15.81
CA TYR A 235 21.78 14.82 14.60
C TYR A 235 21.10 13.85 13.61
N SER A 236 21.47 13.94 12.34
CA SER A 236 21.02 13.02 11.29
C SER A 236 21.52 11.59 11.49
N ASP A 237 22.79 11.44 11.89
CA ASP A 237 23.47 10.14 11.90
C ASP A 237 23.94 9.74 13.30
N VAL A 238 23.79 8.45 13.61
CA VAL A 238 24.19 7.85 14.87
C VAL A 238 24.87 6.49 14.64
N ASN A 239 25.97 6.27 15.34
CA ASN A 239 26.66 5.00 15.34
C ASN A 239 26.06 4.06 16.39
N ILE A 240 25.39 3.00 15.96
CA ILE A 240 24.67 2.09 16.86
C ILE A 240 25.58 1.16 17.69
N GLY A 241 26.85 0.99 17.27
CA GLY A 241 27.83 0.19 18.00
C GLY A 241 28.64 1.02 19.00
N LYS A 242 29.08 2.22 18.61
CA LYS A 242 29.91 3.11 19.45
C LYS A 242 29.09 4.05 20.34
N GLY A 243 27.83 4.33 19.98
CA GLY A 243 26.99 5.30 20.68
C GLY A 243 27.42 6.76 20.46
N THR A 244 28.10 7.06 19.35
CA THR A 244 28.45 8.43 18.94
C THR A 244 27.48 8.91 17.86
N ALA A 245 27.18 10.21 17.80
CA ALA A 245 26.32 10.78 16.76
C ALA A 245 26.95 12.06 16.17
N HIS A 246 26.62 12.38 14.93
CA HIS A 246 27.18 13.53 14.23
C HIS A 246 26.23 14.03 13.12
N PRO A 247 26.30 15.32 12.75
CA PRO A 247 25.62 15.81 11.56
C PRO A 247 26.39 15.41 10.29
N PRO A 248 25.88 15.71 9.08
CA PRO A 248 26.63 15.50 7.86
C PRO A 248 27.90 16.35 7.83
N GLN A 249 28.95 15.92 7.14
CA GLN A 249 30.26 16.61 7.17
C GLN A 249 30.21 18.08 6.68
N TRP A 250 29.23 18.42 5.84
CA TRP A 250 29.12 19.74 5.20
C TRP A 250 28.20 20.72 5.94
N THR A 251 27.51 20.31 7.01
CA THR A 251 26.58 21.19 7.73
C THR A 251 26.40 20.76 9.18
N SER A 252 25.82 21.63 10.01
CA SER A 252 25.28 21.26 11.33
C SER A 252 23.75 21.25 11.34
N ASP A 253 23.14 21.26 10.15
CA ASP A 253 21.71 21.21 9.98
C ASP A 253 21.23 19.77 9.85
N SER A 254 20.05 19.51 10.39
CA SER A 254 19.26 18.30 10.13
C SER A 254 18.05 18.67 9.29
N SER A 255 17.51 17.70 8.54
CA SER A 255 16.27 17.91 7.79
C SER A 255 15.06 17.91 8.72
N VAL A 256 14.11 18.81 8.46
CA VAL A 256 12.95 19.01 9.35
C VAL A 256 12.06 17.77 9.39
N ALA A 257 11.74 17.17 8.25
CA ALA A 257 11.04 15.88 8.20
C ALA A 257 11.76 14.81 9.03
N GLU A 258 13.08 14.66 8.86
CA GLU A 258 13.85 13.63 9.59
C GLU A 258 13.69 13.74 11.11
N VAL A 259 13.71 14.94 11.68
CA VAL A 259 13.62 15.12 13.14
C VAL A 259 12.17 15.17 13.66
N THR A 260 11.20 15.36 12.77
CA THR A 260 9.76 15.47 13.12
C THR A 260 8.91 14.30 12.63
N SER A 261 9.56 13.24 12.16
CA SER A 261 8.92 12.01 11.68
C SER A 261 9.48 10.75 12.36
N ILE A 262 9.79 10.86 13.65
CA ILE A 262 10.31 9.79 14.52
C ILE A 262 9.45 9.63 15.80
N GLN A 263 8.41 10.43 15.93
CA GLN A 263 7.69 10.62 17.17
C GLN A 263 6.80 9.43 17.48
N LEU A 264 6.07 8.89 16.49
CA LEU A 264 5.10 7.80 16.72
C LEU A 264 5.78 6.57 17.33
N GLU A 265 6.96 6.23 16.81
CA GLU A 265 7.77 5.08 17.16
C GLU A 265 8.37 5.23 18.56
N PHE A 266 9.03 6.37 18.84
CA PHE A 266 9.63 6.63 20.15
C PHE A 266 8.56 6.81 21.25
N ARG A 267 7.42 7.41 20.93
CA ARG A 267 6.26 7.52 21.84
C ARG A 267 5.74 6.13 22.21
N GLU A 268 5.55 5.28 21.20
CA GLU A 268 5.05 3.92 21.40
C GLU A 268 6.07 3.03 22.13
N LEU A 269 7.36 3.17 21.82
CA LEU A 269 8.43 2.47 22.52
C LEU A 269 8.42 2.83 24.02
N SER A 270 8.32 4.11 24.37
CA SER A 270 8.13 4.53 25.76
C SER A 270 6.91 3.91 26.43
N ARG A 271 5.77 3.84 25.71
CA ARG A 271 4.54 3.26 26.25
C ARG A 271 4.70 1.77 26.56
N LEU A 272 5.37 1.02 25.67
CA LEU A 272 5.56 -0.42 25.82
C LEU A 272 6.64 -0.77 26.86
N THR A 273 7.73 -0.01 26.93
CA THR A 273 8.84 -0.32 27.84
C THR A 273 8.70 0.32 29.22
N GLY A 274 7.79 1.29 29.38
CA GLY A 274 7.67 2.12 30.59
C GLY A 274 8.84 3.08 30.82
N ASP A 275 9.74 3.23 29.85
CA ASP A 275 10.91 4.11 29.95
C ASP A 275 10.57 5.45 29.28
N PRO A 276 10.41 6.56 30.02
CA PRO A 276 9.93 7.82 29.48
C PRO A 276 10.95 8.52 28.57
N LYS A 277 12.23 8.12 28.56
CA LYS A 277 13.28 8.86 27.85
C LYS A 277 13.02 8.99 26.34
N TYR A 278 12.43 7.96 25.72
CA TYR A 278 12.19 7.94 24.28
C TYR A 278 11.16 9.01 23.89
N LYS A 279 9.99 8.98 24.54
CA LYS A 279 8.93 9.98 24.39
C LYS A 279 9.43 11.38 24.74
N LEU A 280 10.12 11.55 25.85
CA LEU A 280 10.59 12.88 26.28
C LEU A 280 11.53 13.53 25.25
N ALA A 281 12.43 12.75 24.64
CA ALA A 281 13.35 13.25 23.63
C ALA A 281 12.62 13.78 22.39
N VAL A 282 11.72 12.98 21.80
CA VAL A 282 11.01 13.37 20.57
C VAL A 282 9.95 14.44 20.80
N MET A 283 9.35 14.50 21.99
CA MET A 283 8.41 15.57 22.36
C MET A 283 9.10 16.91 22.58
N GLU A 284 10.35 16.92 23.07
CA GLU A 284 11.13 18.16 23.18
C GLU A 284 11.45 18.74 21.80
N VAL A 285 11.69 17.90 20.78
CA VAL A 285 11.83 18.34 19.39
C VAL A 285 10.55 19.02 18.90
N MET A 286 9.39 18.38 19.04
CA MET A 286 8.12 18.95 18.58
C MET A 286 7.77 20.25 19.30
N LYS A 287 8.00 20.32 20.61
CA LYS A 287 7.78 21.53 21.41
C LYS A 287 8.65 22.71 20.96
N GLN A 288 9.87 22.45 20.52
CA GLN A 288 10.73 23.48 19.93
C GLN A 288 10.18 23.92 18.58
N VAL A 289 9.96 22.98 17.67
CA VAL A 289 9.44 23.26 16.32
C VAL A 289 8.11 24.01 16.35
N HIS A 290 7.21 23.69 17.27
CA HIS A 290 5.95 24.40 17.48
C HIS A 290 6.17 25.91 17.69
N LYS A 291 7.17 26.29 18.50
CA LYS A 291 7.45 27.67 18.91
C LYS A 291 8.34 28.46 17.94
N LEU A 292 8.88 27.82 16.91
CA LEU A 292 9.82 28.48 16.00
C LEU A 292 9.13 29.47 15.06
N ASP A 293 9.71 30.67 14.99
CA ASP A 293 9.44 31.64 13.94
C ASP A 293 10.02 31.17 12.59
N GLY A 294 9.66 31.85 11.50
CA GLY A 294 10.14 31.54 10.15
C GLY A 294 9.29 30.53 9.39
N LYS A 295 8.16 30.11 9.97
CA LYS A 295 7.07 29.42 9.24
C LYS A 295 6.30 30.43 8.37
N GLN A 296 5.81 30.01 7.22
CA GLN A 296 4.89 30.81 6.40
C GLN A 296 3.50 30.18 6.42
N ASP A 297 2.57 30.76 7.18
CA ASP A 297 1.22 30.22 7.37
C ASP A 297 1.25 28.72 7.77
N GLY A 298 2.14 28.33 8.69
CA GLY A 298 2.30 26.93 9.12
C GLY A 298 3.25 26.07 8.26
N LEU A 299 3.67 26.55 7.08
CA LEU A 299 4.67 25.88 6.24
C LEU A 299 6.06 26.02 6.85
N VAL A 300 6.79 24.91 6.98
CA VAL A 300 8.13 24.88 7.58
C VAL A 300 9.24 24.94 6.52
N PRO A 301 10.39 25.59 6.80
CA PRO A 301 11.61 25.42 6.02
C PRO A 301 12.10 23.96 6.04
N MET A 302 13.01 23.61 5.13
CA MET A 302 13.51 22.22 4.98
C MET A 302 14.54 21.79 6.03
N PHE A 303 15.18 22.74 6.70
CA PHE A 303 16.34 22.48 7.55
C PHE A 303 16.27 23.20 8.89
N ILE A 304 16.83 22.58 9.92
CA ILE A 304 16.92 23.09 11.29
C ILE A 304 18.31 22.81 11.86
N ASN A 305 18.92 23.83 12.48
CA ASN A 305 20.28 23.72 12.97
C ASN A 305 20.36 23.04 14.35
N THR A 306 21.22 22.04 14.51
CA THR A 306 21.31 21.25 15.76
C THR A 306 22.04 21.97 16.90
N ASN A 307 22.73 23.08 16.62
CA ASN A 307 23.45 23.82 17.65
C ASN A 307 22.56 24.87 18.32
N ASN A 308 21.79 25.62 17.53
CA ASN A 308 20.96 26.72 18.03
C ASN A 308 19.44 26.44 17.99
N GLY A 309 18.99 25.37 17.32
CA GLY A 309 17.59 24.98 17.23
C GLY A 309 16.73 25.83 16.28
N LEU A 310 17.33 26.68 15.44
CA LEU A 310 16.61 27.57 14.53
C LEU A 310 16.50 26.98 13.13
N PHE A 311 15.41 27.29 12.42
CA PHE A 311 15.30 26.96 11.01
C PHE A 311 16.38 27.66 10.19
N THR A 312 16.89 26.96 9.18
CA THR A 312 17.78 27.51 8.14
C THR A 312 17.06 27.44 6.79
N HIS A 313 17.66 28.01 5.73
CA HIS A 313 17.03 28.06 4.40
C HIS A 313 15.62 28.69 4.40
N GLN A 314 15.42 29.73 5.21
CA GLN A 314 14.14 30.44 5.33
C GLN A 314 13.66 30.95 3.96
N GLY A 315 12.33 30.96 3.78
CA GLY A 315 11.72 31.37 2.52
C GLY A 315 11.64 30.28 1.45
N MET A 316 12.13 29.07 1.72
CA MET A 316 11.95 27.89 0.85
C MET A 316 10.97 26.91 1.49
N TYR A 317 9.85 26.67 0.83
CA TYR A 317 8.78 25.80 1.31
C TYR A 317 8.39 24.78 0.26
N THR A 318 8.39 23.52 0.65
CA THR A 318 7.95 22.37 -0.15
C THR A 318 7.11 21.45 0.72
N LEU A 319 6.26 20.64 0.08
CA LEU A 319 5.60 19.49 0.71
C LEU A 319 6.19 18.17 0.23
N GLY A 320 7.28 18.21 -0.54
CA GLY A 320 8.06 17.03 -0.94
C GLY A 320 9.18 16.75 0.05
N ALA A 321 10.29 16.23 -0.48
CA ALA A 321 11.40 15.75 0.34
C ALA A 321 11.86 16.78 1.37
N ARG A 322 12.15 16.30 2.60
CA ARG A 322 12.64 17.06 3.77
C ARG A 322 11.58 17.83 4.56
N ALA A 323 10.33 17.88 4.11
CA ALA A 323 9.26 18.56 4.83
C ALA A 323 7.90 17.83 4.81
N ASP A 324 7.63 17.00 3.81
CA ASP A 324 6.48 16.08 3.71
C ASP A 324 6.00 15.50 5.06
N SER A 325 6.76 14.60 5.64
CA SER A 325 6.31 13.76 6.76
C SER A 325 6.24 14.52 8.09
N TYR A 326 6.72 15.77 8.17
CA TYR A 326 6.40 16.69 9.27
C TYR A 326 4.88 16.91 9.35
N TYR A 327 4.27 17.27 8.22
CA TYR A 327 2.83 17.56 8.16
C TYR A 327 2.01 16.29 8.43
N GLU A 328 2.49 15.15 7.94
CA GLU A 328 1.91 13.84 8.20
C GLU A 328 1.91 13.51 9.71
N TYR A 329 3.05 13.67 10.38
CA TYR A 329 3.22 13.31 11.79
C TYR A 329 2.54 14.27 12.76
N LEU A 330 2.28 15.53 12.37
CA LEU A 330 1.39 16.38 13.16
C LEU A 330 0.01 15.72 13.32
N LEU A 331 -0.63 15.36 12.20
CA LEU A 331 -1.94 14.71 12.24
C LEU A 331 -1.87 13.35 12.93
N LYS A 332 -0.90 12.52 12.56
CA LYS A 332 -0.81 11.15 13.06
C LYS A 332 -0.48 11.09 14.55
N GLN A 333 0.32 12.01 15.09
CA GLN A 333 0.56 12.11 16.54
C GLN A 333 -0.71 12.49 17.29
N TRP A 334 -1.47 13.48 16.79
CA TRP A 334 -2.75 13.85 17.38
C TRP A 334 -3.71 12.66 17.43
N ILE A 335 -3.80 11.88 16.34
CA ILE A 335 -4.62 10.66 16.28
C ILE A 335 -4.09 9.62 17.29
N GLN A 336 -2.79 9.31 17.27
CA GLN A 336 -2.17 8.32 18.16
C GLN A 336 -2.43 8.63 19.63
N GLY A 337 -2.32 9.90 20.03
CA GLY A 337 -2.55 10.38 21.40
C GLY A 337 -4.02 10.48 21.81
N GLY A 338 -4.93 9.82 21.08
CA GLY A 338 -6.36 9.84 21.40
C GLY A 338 -7.01 11.21 21.18
N LYS A 339 -6.45 12.04 20.27
CA LYS A 339 -6.97 13.36 19.88
C LYS A 339 -6.96 14.42 20.99
N THR A 340 -6.07 14.28 21.96
CA THR A 340 -6.00 15.17 23.13
C THR A 340 -4.96 16.29 23.00
N GLU A 341 -3.92 16.09 22.19
CA GLU A 341 -2.77 16.98 22.05
C GLU A 341 -3.04 18.08 21.00
N LYS A 342 -3.69 19.18 21.43
CA LYS A 342 -4.16 20.25 20.53
C LYS A 342 -3.06 20.95 19.73
N GLU A 343 -1.86 21.08 20.26
CA GLU A 343 -0.74 21.76 19.60
C GLU A 343 -0.45 21.15 18.21
N PHE A 344 -0.52 19.82 18.10
CA PHE A 344 -0.34 19.14 16.82
C PHE A 344 -1.48 19.40 15.84
N LEU A 345 -2.71 19.46 16.34
CA LEU A 345 -3.88 19.74 15.52
C LEU A 345 -3.85 21.17 15.00
N ASP A 346 -3.52 22.13 15.85
CA ASP A 346 -3.46 23.55 15.50
C ASP A 346 -2.38 23.81 14.44
N ASP A 347 -1.18 23.24 14.61
CA ASP A 347 -0.09 23.34 13.63
C ASP A 347 -0.47 22.65 12.31
N TYR A 348 -1.16 21.51 12.36
CA TYR A 348 -1.62 20.81 11.15
C TYR A 348 -2.66 21.63 10.38
N LEU A 349 -3.68 22.15 11.06
CA LEU A 349 -4.72 22.96 10.45
C LEU A 349 -4.13 24.24 9.84
N GLN A 350 -3.21 24.90 10.57
CA GLN A 350 -2.51 26.07 10.05
C GLN A 350 -1.73 25.71 8.77
N ALA A 351 -0.97 24.62 8.79
CA ALA A 351 -0.19 24.18 7.62
C ALA A 351 -1.06 23.86 6.41
N VAL A 352 -2.21 23.18 6.59
CA VAL A 352 -3.13 22.89 5.48
C VAL A 352 -3.70 24.18 4.87
N GLU A 353 -4.03 25.18 5.68
CA GLU A 353 -4.41 26.51 5.17
C GLU A 353 -3.24 27.19 4.44
N GLY A 354 -2.02 27.06 4.95
CA GLY A 354 -0.80 27.50 4.28
C GLY A 354 -0.60 26.87 2.90
N VAL A 355 -0.85 25.57 2.76
CA VAL A 355 -0.82 24.85 1.47
C VAL A 355 -1.84 25.43 0.51
N LYS A 356 -3.11 25.53 0.93
CA LYS A 356 -4.21 26.06 0.09
C LYS A 356 -3.90 27.47 -0.40
N LYS A 357 -3.35 28.33 0.47
CA LYS A 357 -3.06 29.74 0.19
C LYS A 357 -1.85 29.92 -0.71
N ASN A 358 -0.75 29.20 -0.43
CA ASN A 358 0.56 29.52 -1.00
C ASN A 358 1.02 28.54 -2.09
N LEU A 359 0.62 27.27 -2.03
CA LEU A 359 1.21 26.20 -2.84
C LEU A 359 0.22 25.53 -3.81
N LEU A 360 -1.08 25.68 -3.61
CA LEU A 360 -2.09 25.07 -4.46
C LEU A 360 -2.31 25.90 -5.75
N LYS A 361 -2.14 25.26 -6.91
CA LYS A 361 -2.44 25.81 -8.24
C LYS A 361 -3.20 24.80 -9.09
N LYS A 362 -3.60 25.22 -10.30
CA LYS A 362 -4.26 24.36 -11.30
C LYS A 362 -3.44 24.26 -12.57
N SER A 363 -3.37 23.06 -13.13
CA SER A 363 -2.72 22.81 -14.42
C SER A 363 -3.59 23.21 -15.62
N THR A 364 -3.02 23.20 -16.81
CA THR A 364 -3.67 23.31 -18.11
C THR A 364 -3.25 22.12 -18.97
N PRO A 365 -4.15 21.50 -19.76
CA PRO A 365 -5.53 21.91 -20.03
C PRO A 365 -6.60 21.37 -19.09
N SER A 366 -6.28 20.38 -18.24
CA SER A 366 -7.31 19.63 -17.51
C SER A 366 -7.75 20.29 -16.20
N GLY A 367 -7.06 21.34 -15.74
CA GLY A 367 -7.42 22.04 -14.51
C GLY A 367 -7.13 21.25 -13.24
N LEU A 368 -6.16 20.34 -13.26
CA LEU A 368 -5.80 19.46 -12.14
C LEU A 368 -5.23 20.30 -11.00
N ALA A 369 -5.72 20.10 -9.78
CA ALA A 369 -5.18 20.76 -8.60
C ALA A 369 -3.84 20.12 -8.23
N PHE A 370 -2.77 20.89 -8.09
CA PHE A 370 -1.45 20.37 -7.71
C PHE A 370 -0.78 21.27 -6.69
N VAL A 371 0.16 20.71 -5.93
CA VAL A 371 0.91 21.42 -4.91
C VAL A 371 2.32 21.67 -5.44
N GLY A 372 2.65 22.94 -5.66
CA GLY A 372 3.99 23.35 -6.08
C GLY A 372 4.92 23.67 -4.90
N GLU A 373 6.06 24.26 -5.22
CA GLU A 373 7.03 24.76 -4.24
C GLU A 373 7.06 26.29 -4.24
N LEU A 374 7.48 26.88 -3.12
CA LEU A 374 7.67 28.33 -2.99
C LEU A 374 9.12 28.62 -2.59
N SER A 375 9.80 29.48 -3.33
CA SER A 375 11.13 29.97 -2.99
C SER A 375 11.17 31.49 -3.04
N HIS A 376 11.36 32.13 -1.89
CA HIS A 376 11.45 33.59 -1.75
C HIS A 376 10.27 34.33 -2.41
N GLY A 377 9.05 33.78 -2.27
CA GLY A 377 7.83 34.31 -2.88
C GLY A 377 7.62 33.93 -4.36
N HIS A 378 8.56 33.25 -4.99
CA HIS A 378 8.43 32.71 -6.34
C HIS A 378 7.86 31.29 -6.33
N PHE A 379 6.73 31.12 -6.99
CA PHE A 379 6.09 29.81 -7.15
C PHE A 379 6.77 28.98 -8.24
N SER A 380 7.04 27.72 -7.94
CA SER A 380 7.55 26.72 -8.88
C SER A 380 6.50 25.63 -9.06
N PRO A 381 6.07 25.31 -10.30
CA PRO A 381 5.09 24.25 -10.54
C PRO A 381 5.70 22.84 -10.48
N LYS A 382 6.76 22.65 -9.69
CA LYS A 382 7.42 21.37 -9.41
C LYS A 382 6.66 20.66 -8.29
N MET A 383 6.37 19.37 -8.48
CA MET A 383 5.77 18.51 -7.47
C MET A 383 6.51 17.17 -7.47
N ASP A 384 7.10 16.83 -6.32
CA ASP A 384 7.68 15.49 -6.12
C ASP A 384 6.55 14.46 -6.02
N HIS A 385 6.80 13.22 -6.45
CA HIS A 385 5.86 12.11 -6.25
C HIS A 385 5.56 11.88 -4.77
N LEU A 386 6.53 12.17 -3.89
CA LEU A 386 6.37 12.17 -2.43
C LEU A 386 5.13 12.94 -1.97
N VAL A 387 4.81 14.10 -2.58
CA VAL A 387 3.66 14.95 -2.21
C VAL A 387 2.32 14.20 -2.36
N CYS A 388 2.28 13.09 -3.08
CA CYS A 388 1.12 12.22 -3.18
C CYS A 388 0.75 11.48 -1.89
N PHE A 389 1.47 11.68 -0.77
CA PHE A 389 1.02 11.28 0.58
C PHE A 389 -0.13 12.16 1.10
N LEU A 390 -0.17 13.42 0.65
CA LEU A 390 -1.07 14.45 1.17
C LEU A 390 -2.56 14.14 0.99
N PRO A 391 -3.04 13.61 -0.17
CA PRO A 391 -4.45 13.24 -0.32
C PRO A 391 -4.91 12.25 0.76
N GLY A 392 -4.11 11.22 1.05
CA GLY A 392 -4.40 10.23 2.09
C GLY A 392 -4.46 10.85 3.47
N THR A 393 -3.47 11.70 3.80
CA THR A 393 -3.41 12.44 5.07
C THR A 393 -4.60 13.39 5.25
N LEU A 394 -4.98 14.13 4.20
CA LEU A 394 -6.16 15.01 4.23
C LEU A 394 -7.45 14.23 4.44
N ALA A 395 -7.62 13.10 3.74
CA ALA A 395 -8.78 12.22 3.89
C ALA A 395 -8.84 11.59 5.28
N LEU A 396 -7.70 11.19 5.85
CA LEU A 396 -7.58 10.70 7.23
C LEU A 396 -8.01 11.78 8.24
N GLY A 397 -7.55 13.01 8.06
CA GLY A 397 -7.97 14.13 8.89
C GLY A 397 -9.47 14.37 8.82
N ALA A 398 -10.05 14.39 7.61
CA ALA A 398 -11.49 14.57 7.43
C ALA A 398 -12.32 13.44 8.08
N HIS A 399 -11.87 12.18 7.99
CA HIS A 399 -12.49 11.05 8.72
C HIS A 399 -12.52 11.29 10.23
N TYR A 400 -11.47 11.92 10.76
CA TYR A 400 -11.34 12.24 12.18
C TYR A 400 -12.00 13.56 12.62
N GLY A 401 -12.84 14.15 11.76
CA GLY A 401 -13.66 15.31 12.09
C GLY A 401 -13.02 16.66 11.77
N LEU A 402 -11.94 16.68 10.98
CA LEU A 402 -11.38 17.93 10.46
C LEU A 402 -12.27 18.50 9.33
N PRO A 403 -12.07 19.77 8.92
CA PRO A 403 -12.96 20.46 7.98
C PRO A 403 -13.26 19.66 6.70
N ALA A 404 -14.52 19.69 6.26
CA ALA A 404 -15.00 18.87 5.14
C ALA A 404 -14.30 19.17 3.80
N ASP A 405 -13.80 20.39 3.61
CA ASP A 405 -13.05 20.78 2.43
C ASP A 405 -11.68 20.07 2.32
N HIS A 406 -11.17 19.48 3.40
CA HIS A 406 -9.99 18.60 3.35
C HIS A 406 -10.27 17.36 2.50
N MET A 407 -11.46 16.75 2.63
CA MET A 407 -11.85 15.60 1.80
C MET A 407 -12.03 16.00 0.33
N GLU A 408 -12.54 17.20 0.07
CA GLU A 408 -12.67 17.71 -1.30
C GLU A 408 -11.31 17.98 -1.95
N LEU A 409 -10.39 18.60 -1.21
CA LEU A 409 -9.00 18.77 -1.65
C LEU A 409 -8.31 17.41 -1.84
N ALA A 410 -8.52 16.45 -0.93
CA ALA A 410 -7.98 15.10 -1.05
C ALA A 410 -8.42 14.43 -2.35
N LYS A 411 -9.71 14.49 -2.71
CA LYS A 411 -10.20 13.94 -3.97
C LYS A 411 -9.57 14.61 -5.20
N GLN A 412 -9.39 15.93 -5.17
CA GLN A 412 -8.76 16.68 -6.27
C GLN A 412 -7.29 16.30 -6.45
N LEU A 413 -6.52 16.27 -5.36
CA LEU A 413 -5.11 15.90 -5.40
C LEU A 413 -4.92 14.41 -5.73
N MET A 414 -5.83 13.54 -5.30
CA MET A 414 -5.78 12.12 -5.64
C MET A 414 -5.97 11.89 -7.15
N GLU A 415 -6.86 12.65 -7.81
CA GLU A 415 -6.97 12.64 -9.27
C GLU A 415 -5.65 13.07 -9.91
N THR A 416 -5.04 14.16 -9.45
CA THR A 416 -3.73 14.62 -9.97
C THR A 416 -2.64 13.57 -9.83
N CYS A 417 -2.52 12.94 -8.66
CA CYS A 417 -1.55 11.87 -8.42
C CYS A 417 -1.81 10.65 -9.31
N TYR A 418 -3.08 10.29 -9.55
CA TYR A 418 -3.40 9.26 -10.55
C TYR A 418 -3.00 9.69 -11.98
N GLN A 419 -3.25 10.95 -12.35
CA GLN A 419 -2.85 11.48 -13.65
C GLN A 419 -1.33 11.53 -13.85
N MET A 420 -0.54 11.71 -12.78
CA MET A 420 0.92 11.58 -12.83
C MET A 420 1.36 10.17 -13.26
N TYR A 421 0.55 9.14 -13.02
CA TYR A 421 0.77 7.78 -13.55
C TYR A 421 0.18 7.64 -14.95
N ALA A 422 -1.12 7.95 -15.10
CA ALA A 422 -1.89 7.66 -16.31
C ALA A 422 -1.39 8.40 -17.56
N GLN A 423 -0.75 9.56 -17.39
CA GLN A 423 -0.18 10.35 -18.50
C GLN A 423 1.22 9.89 -18.93
N MET A 424 1.83 8.92 -18.22
CA MET A 424 3.11 8.32 -18.61
C MET A 424 2.87 7.09 -19.49
N GLU A 425 3.77 6.84 -20.44
CA GLU A 425 3.66 5.75 -21.41
C GLU A 425 3.77 4.36 -20.75
N THR A 426 4.47 4.26 -19.62
CA THR A 426 4.49 3.06 -18.77
C THR A 426 3.32 2.99 -17.79
N GLY A 427 2.55 4.06 -17.62
CA GLY A 427 1.51 4.14 -16.59
C GLY A 427 2.07 4.11 -15.15
N LEU A 428 3.32 4.54 -14.96
CA LEU A 428 4.01 4.70 -13.68
C LEU A 428 4.49 6.15 -13.53
N SER A 429 4.28 6.77 -12.37
CA SER A 429 4.71 8.17 -12.15
C SER A 429 6.24 8.32 -12.17
N PRO A 430 6.76 9.43 -12.69
CA PRO A 430 8.14 9.85 -12.45
C PRO A 430 8.35 10.24 -10.99
N GLU A 431 9.60 10.47 -10.61
CA GLU A 431 9.99 10.98 -9.30
C GLU A 431 9.53 12.43 -9.09
N ILE A 432 9.61 13.25 -10.15
CA ILE A 432 9.24 14.67 -10.11
C ILE A 432 8.45 15.05 -11.36
N ALA A 433 7.30 15.68 -11.15
CA ALA A 433 6.44 16.25 -12.18
C ALA A 433 6.55 17.78 -12.19
N HIS A 434 6.43 18.38 -13.37
CA HIS A 434 6.27 19.82 -13.55
C HIS A 434 4.94 20.10 -14.23
N PHE A 435 4.10 20.94 -13.64
CA PHE A 435 2.76 21.20 -14.16
C PHE A 435 2.72 22.43 -15.05
N ASN A 436 2.12 22.28 -16.23
CA ASN A 436 1.88 23.40 -17.13
C ASN A 436 0.73 24.26 -16.64
N MET A 437 0.93 25.58 -16.59
CA MET A 437 -0.10 26.56 -16.16
C MET A 437 -0.45 27.57 -17.26
N HIS A 438 0.17 27.48 -18.43
CA HIS A 438 -0.03 28.44 -19.52
C HIS A 438 -1.18 28.00 -20.43
N GLU A 439 -2.05 28.95 -20.79
CA GLU A 439 -3.09 28.74 -21.79
C GLU A 439 -2.48 28.27 -23.12
N GLY A 440 -3.06 27.21 -23.70
CA GLY A 440 -2.57 26.59 -24.93
C GLY A 440 -1.60 25.41 -24.72
N SER A 441 -1.26 25.08 -23.47
CA SER A 441 -0.51 23.84 -23.16
C SER A 441 -1.31 22.61 -23.58
N THR A 442 -0.64 21.63 -24.20
CA THR A 442 -1.28 20.41 -24.71
C THR A 442 -1.29 19.25 -23.72
N GLN A 443 -0.51 19.35 -22.64
CA GLN A 443 -0.39 18.32 -21.60
C GLN A 443 -0.25 18.96 -20.21
N ASP A 444 -0.85 18.34 -19.19
CA ASP A 444 -0.78 18.85 -17.82
C ASP A 444 0.59 18.62 -17.19
N VAL A 445 1.19 17.44 -17.44
CA VAL A 445 2.40 16.96 -16.76
C VAL A 445 3.61 16.88 -17.69
N ASP A 446 4.61 17.70 -17.41
CA ASP A 446 5.95 17.63 -17.99
C ASP A 446 6.93 16.94 -17.05
N VAL A 447 7.89 16.21 -17.63
CA VAL A 447 8.89 15.46 -16.87
C VAL A 447 10.27 15.68 -17.47
N LYS A 448 11.16 16.30 -16.68
CA LYS A 448 12.57 16.52 -17.06
C LYS A 448 13.28 15.17 -17.15
N ILE A 449 14.30 15.09 -18.01
CA ILE A 449 15.02 13.83 -18.29
C ILE A 449 15.57 13.18 -17.01
N ALA A 450 16.16 13.97 -16.10
CA ALA A 450 16.73 13.48 -14.84
C ALA A 450 15.67 12.89 -13.88
N ASP A 451 14.41 13.30 -14.04
CA ASP A 451 13.33 13.04 -13.10
C ASP A 451 12.43 11.87 -13.54
N ARG A 452 12.68 11.29 -14.73
CA ARG A 452 11.86 10.22 -15.32
C ARG A 452 11.95 8.87 -14.62
N HIS A 453 12.73 8.77 -13.56
CA HIS A 453 12.89 7.51 -12.84
C HIS A 453 11.67 7.22 -11.97
N ASN A 454 11.38 5.94 -11.75
CA ASN A 454 10.41 5.47 -10.77
C ASN A 454 11.12 4.48 -9.85
N LEU A 455 11.00 4.70 -8.55
CA LEU A 455 11.69 3.90 -7.53
C LEU A 455 10.79 2.88 -6.84
N LEU A 456 9.62 2.56 -7.43
CA LEU A 456 8.60 1.69 -6.83
C LEU A 456 7.92 2.28 -5.59
N ARG A 457 7.80 3.61 -5.54
CA ARG A 457 7.32 4.36 -4.38
C ARG A 457 5.81 4.19 -4.08
N PRO A 458 5.39 4.32 -2.81
CA PRO A 458 4.05 3.93 -2.35
C PRO A 458 3.00 5.05 -2.31
N GLU A 459 3.36 6.33 -2.33
CA GLU A 459 2.54 7.43 -1.78
C GLU A 459 1.20 7.58 -2.52
N THR A 460 1.17 7.27 -3.82
CA THR A 460 -0.10 7.22 -4.57
C THR A 460 -0.99 6.06 -4.11
N VAL A 461 -0.47 4.84 -3.96
CA VAL A 461 -1.28 3.70 -3.49
C VAL A 461 -1.68 3.84 -2.02
N GLU A 462 -0.84 4.46 -1.18
CA GLU A 462 -1.21 4.87 0.18
C GLU A 462 -2.46 5.76 0.16
N SER A 463 -2.42 6.84 -0.62
CA SER A 463 -3.55 7.76 -0.71
C SER A 463 -4.80 7.08 -1.29
N LEU A 464 -4.66 6.21 -2.30
CA LEU A 464 -5.77 5.41 -2.82
C LEU A 464 -6.42 4.55 -1.73
N PHE A 465 -5.60 3.95 -0.86
CA PHE A 465 -6.08 3.15 0.27
C PHE A 465 -6.95 3.98 1.22
N TYR A 466 -6.47 5.14 1.68
CA TYR A 466 -7.24 6.02 2.57
C TYR A 466 -8.54 6.50 1.90
N LEU A 467 -8.46 7.00 0.67
CA LEU A 467 -9.62 7.48 -0.07
C LEU A 467 -10.65 6.36 -0.27
N TYR A 468 -10.21 5.17 -0.65
CA TYR A 468 -11.11 4.02 -0.76
C TYR A 468 -11.73 3.65 0.59
N ARG A 469 -10.94 3.61 1.68
CA ARG A 469 -11.44 3.23 3.00
C ARG A 469 -12.57 4.14 3.48
N PHE A 470 -12.46 5.44 3.26
CA PHE A 470 -13.43 6.43 3.74
C PHE A 470 -14.59 6.70 2.78
N THR A 471 -14.37 6.62 1.46
CA THR A 471 -15.41 6.93 0.47
C THR A 471 -16.13 5.70 -0.07
N LYS A 472 -15.48 4.53 -0.02
CA LYS A 472 -15.90 3.28 -0.69
C LYS A 472 -16.05 3.39 -2.21
N ASP A 473 -15.52 4.45 -2.83
CA ASP A 473 -15.55 4.62 -4.27
C ASP A 473 -14.60 3.63 -4.94
N LYS A 474 -15.17 2.71 -5.72
CA LYS A 474 -14.45 1.62 -6.39
C LYS A 474 -13.47 2.11 -7.45
N LYS A 475 -13.55 3.38 -7.89
CA LYS A 475 -12.56 3.93 -8.81
C LYS A 475 -11.15 3.89 -8.23
N TYR A 476 -10.98 4.07 -6.91
CA TYR A 476 -9.66 4.04 -6.27
C TYR A 476 -9.03 2.64 -6.30
N GLN A 477 -9.84 1.60 -6.14
CA GLN A 477 -9.39 0.22 -6.37
C GLN A 477 -9.09 -0.04 -7.84
N GLN A 478 -9.84 0.57 -8.78
CA GLN A 478 -9.56 0.42 -10.21
C GLN A 478 -8.22 1.06 -10.58
N TRP A 479 -7.97 2.30 -10.14
CA TRP A 479 -6.69 2.99 -10.35
C TRP A 479 -5.52 2.22 -9.73
N GLY A 480 -5.68 1.73 -8.50
CA GLY A 480 -4.65 0.89 -7.87
C GLY A 480 -4.38 -0.40 -8.66
N TRP A 481 -5.43 -1.02 -9.22
CA TRP A 481 -5.26 -2.21 -10.04
C TRP A 481 -4.46 -1.94 -11.30
N GLU A 482 -4.72 -0.82 -11.99
CA GLU A 482 -3.96 -0.41 -13.17
C GLU A 482 -2.49 -0.16 -12.86
N ILE A 483 -2.19 0.50 -11.74
CA ILE A 483 -0.81 0.74 -11.29
C ILE A 483 -0.09 -0.58 -10.99
N LEU A 484 -0.71 -1.51 -10.26
CA LEU A 484 -0.12 -2.82 -9.96
C LEU A 484 0.18 -3.61 -11.24
N GLN A 485 -0.73 -3.58 -12.22
CA GLN A 485 -0.49 -4.21 -13.52
C GLN A 485 0.71 -3.60 -14.25
N ASN A 486 0.89 -2.28 -14.16
CA ASN A 486 2.06 -1.61 -14.77
C ASN A 486 3.37 -1.94 -14.04
N PHE A 487 3.37 -2.06 -12.71
CA PHE A 487 4.54 -2.60 -11.99
C PHE A 487 4.87 -4.03 -12.46
N ASN A 488 3.87 -4.91 -12.51
CA ASN A 488 4.05 -6.28 -13.01
C ASN A 488 4.58 -6.33 -14.45
N LYS A 489 4.19 -5.39 -15.30
CA LYS A 489 4.59 -5.33 -16.69
C LYS A 489 5.99 -4.77 -16.91
N TYR A 490 6.35 -3.68 -16.21
CA TYR A 490 7.54 -2.89 -16.54
C TYR A 490 8.68 -3.03 -15.54
N THR A 491 8.43 -3.54 -14.33
CA THR A 491 9.46 -3.58 -13.27
C THR A 491 9.74 -4.99 -12.73
N ARG A 492 8.90 -5.99 -13.06
CA ARG A 492 9.08 -7.38 -12.62
C ARG A 492 10.28 -8.05 -13.31
N VAL A 493 11.20 -8.63 -12.52
CA VAL A 493 12.38 -9.34 -13.04
C VAL A 493 12.11 -10.86 -13.07
N PRO A 494 12.34 -11.57 -14.20
CA PRO A 494 11.93 -12.99 -14.33
C PRO A 494 12.50 -13.94 -13.28
N THR A 495 13.68 -13.65 -12.73
CA THR A 495 14.37 -14.50 -11.75
C THR A 495 13.85 -14.34 -10.32
N GLY A 496 12.98 -13.37 -10.06
CA GLY A 496 12.53 -12.96 -8.73
C GLY A 496 12.94 -11.51 -8.46
N GLY A 497 12.07 -10.75 -7.80
CA GLY A 497 12.27 -9.33 -7.54
C GLY A 497 11.59 -8.39 -8.54
N TYR A 498 11.53 -7.11 -8.13
CA TYR A 498 11.13 -5.97 -8.93
C TYR A 498 12.26 -4.94 -8.90
N THR A 499 12.37 -4.08 -9.90
CA THR A 499 13.46 -3.09 -9.98
C THR A 499 12.92 -1.70 -10.27
N SER A 500 13.52 -0.70 -9.61
CA SER A 500 13.40 0.69 -10.03
C SER A 500 13.82 0.86 -11.49
N ILE A 501 13.23 1.83 -12.19
CA ILE A 501 13.46 2.10 -13.62
C ILE A 501 13.87 3.56 -13.83
N ASN A 502 14.69 3.83 -14.85
CA ASN A 502 15.17 5.21 -15.12
C ASN A 502 14.25 6.01 -16.02
N ASN A 503 13.34 5.37 -16.77
CA ASN A 503 12.53 6.07 -17.75
C ASN A 503 11.10 5.56 -17.85
N VAL A 504 10.18 6.24 -17.16
CA VAL A 504 8.72 5.97 -17.25
C VAL A 504 8.09 6.39 -18.58
N ARG A 505 8.81 7.14 -19.42
CA ARG A 505 8.33 7.61 -20.73
C ARG A 505 8.65 6.64 -21.88
N ASP A 506 9.40 5.57 -21.62
CA ASP A 506 9.81 4.61 -22.65
C ASP A 506 9.42 3.18 -22.25
N PRO A 507 8.23 2.71 -22.68
CA PRO A 507 7.77 1.36 -22.36
C PRO A 507 8.54 0.26 -23.10
N ALA A 508 9.29 0.59 -24.15
CA ALA A 508 10.14 -0.37 -24.87
C ALA A 508 11.49 -0.55 -24.17
N SER A 509 12.03 0.50 -23.56
CA SER A 509 13.29 0.48 -22.81
C SER A 509 13.20 1.29 -21.51
N PRO A 510 12.55 0.76 -20.45
CA PRO A 510 12.39 1.47 -19.18
C PRO A 510 13.71 1.69 -18.42
N ASN A 511 14.82 1.07 -18.88
CA ASN A 511 16.18 1.21 -18.34
C ASN A 511 16.27 0.92 -16.84
N PRO A 512 16.18 -0.36 -16.43
CA PRO A 512 16.22 -0.76 -15.03
C PRO A 512 17.47 -0.28 -14.26
N ARG A 513 17.30 0.00 -12.96
CA ARG A 513 18.36 0.48 -12.04
C ARG A 513 19.02 -0.62 -11.21
N ASP A 514 18.51 -1.85 -11.29
CA ASP A 514 18.99 -3.00 -10.53
C ASP A 514 18.98 -2.78 -9.00
N LYS A 515 17.84 -2.30 -8.51
CA LYS A 515 17.59 -2.07 -7.08
C LYS A 515 16.11 -2.28 -6.77
N MET A 516 15.82 -3.06 -5.73
CA MET A 516 14.50 -3.19 -5.12
C MET A 516 14.56 -2.52 -3.75
N GLU A 517 13.93 -1.36 -3.65
CA GLU A 517 13.82 -0.61 -2.38
C GLU A 517 12.98 -1.41 -1.37
N SER A 518 13.31 -1.34 -0.09
CA SER A 518 12.62 -2.11 0.96
C SER A 518 11.13 -1.75 1.06
N PHE A 519 10.80 -0.46 0.91
CA PHE A 519 9.43 0.06 0.92
C PHE A 519 8.54 -0.50 -0.18
N PHE A 520 9.08 -1.15 -1.22
CA PHE A 520 8.21 -1.86 -2.16
C PHE A 520 7.47 -2.99 -1.44
N LEU A 521 8.15 -3.70 -0.54
CA LEU A 521 7.55 -4.74 0.30
C LEU A 521 6.95 -4.17 1.59
N GLY A 522 7.61 -3.19 2.21
CA GLY A 522 7.12 -2.54 3.43
C GLY A 522 5.81 -1.79 3.21
N GLU A 523 5.68 -1.09 2.09
CA GLU A 523 4.60 -0.12 1.90
C GLU A 523 3.75 -0.42 0.67
N THR A 524 4.35 -0.45 -0.51
CA THR A 524 3.61 -0.44 -1.79
C THR A 524 2.69 -1.66 -1.89
N LEU A 525 3.22 -2.86 -1.65
CA LEU A 525 2.41 -4.09 -1.67
C LEU A 525 1.46 -4.20 -0.47
N LYS A 526 1.83 -3.66 0.70
CA LYS A 526 0.94 -3.61 1.88
C LYS A 526 -0.29 -2.76 1.57
N TYR A 527 -0.11 -1.55 1.04
CA TYR A 527 -1.21 -0.67 0.68
C TYR A 527 -2.05 -1.21 -0.49
N PHE A 528 -1.45 -1.87 -1.50
CA PHE A 528 -2.26 -2.56 -2.53
C PHE A 528 -3.16 -3.64 -1.92
N TYR A 529 -2.62 -4.46 -1.01
CA TYR A 529 -3.39 -5.50 -0.34
C TYR A 529 -4.53 -4.91 0.49
N LEU A 530 -4.24 -3.86 1.28
CA LEU A 530 -5.25 -3.18 2.10
C LEU A 530 -6.30 -2.42 1.27
N LEU A 531 -5.92 -1.88 0.11
CA LEU A 531 -6.80 -1.22 -0.86
C LEU A 531 -7.79 -2.22 -1.47
N PHE A 532 -7.34 -3.42 -1.84
CA PHE A 532 -8.21 -4.44 -2.42
C PHE A 532 -8.97 -5.27 -1.39
N SER A 533 -8.69 -5.12 -0.11
CA SER A 533 -9.45 -5.76 0.95
C SER A 533 -10.81 -5.09 1.12
N GLU A 534 -11.86 -5.92 1.11
CA GLU A 534 -13.21 -5.49 1.45
C GLU A 534 -13.48 -5.52 2.96
N ASP A 535 -12.58 -6.11 3.76
CA ASP A 535 -12.74 -6.19 5.22
C ASP A 535 -12.32 -4.87 5.89
N PRO A 536 -13.27 -4.09 6.44
CA PRO A 536 -12.94 -2.85 7.15
C PRO A 536 -12.16 -3.10 8.45
N ASN A 537 -12.20 -4.32 9.00
CA ASN A 537 -11.52 -4.66 10.26
C ASN A 537 -10.06 -5.02 10.07
N LEU A 538 -9.66 -5.47 8.88
CA LEU A 538 -8.25 -5.66 8.54
C LEU A 538 -7.53 -4.32 8.63
N ILE A 539 -6.69 -4.18 9.66
CA ILE A 539 -6.00 -2.95 10.07
C ILE A 539 -6.96 -1.75 10.07
N SER A 540 -7.93 -1.79 10.98
CA SER A 540 -8.92 -0.71 11.14
C SER A 540 -8.23 0.62 11.45
N LEU A 541 -8.56 1.65 10.67
CA LEU A 541 -8.05 3.01 10.84
C LEU A 541 -8.58 3.71 12.10
N ASP A 542 -9.55 3.11 12.81
CA ASP A 542 -10.02 3.58 14.12
C ASP A 542 -9.19 2.99 15.29
N LYS A 543 -8.37 1.97 14.99
CA LYS A 543 -7.53 1.27 15.98
C LYS A 543 -6.04 1.49 15.74
N TYR A 544 -5.64 1.73 14.50
CA TYR A 544 -4.26 1.88 14.09
C TYR A 544 -4.04 3.19 13.36
N VAL A 545 -2.84 3.74 13.53
CA VAL A 545 -2.26 4.78 12.69
C VAL A 545 -0.98 4.22 12.08
N PHE A 546 -0.86 4.28 10.76
CA PHE A 546 0.36 3.87 10.08
C PHE A 546 1.45 4.90 10.31
N ASN A 547 2.68 4.49 10.60
CA ASN A 547 3.83 5.39 10.51
C ASN A 547 4.13 5.76 9.04
N THR A 548 5.17 6.56 8.77
CA THR A 548 5.48 7.03 7.40
C THR A 548 6.11 5.94 6.51
N GLU A 549 6.41 4.75 7.05
CA GLU A 549 6.84 3.57 6.29
C GLU A 549 5.78 2.43 6.35
N ALA A 550 4.51 2.82 6.39
CA ALA A 550 3.35 1.92 6.40
C ALA A 550 3.31 0.86 7.52
N HIS A 551 3.96 1.07 8.66
CA HIS A 551 3.89 0.17 9.81
C HIS A 551 2.78 0.59 10.79
N PRO A 552 1.74 -0.23 11.02
CA PRO A 552 0.60 0.14 11.84
C PRO A 552 0.90 0.10 13.35
N LEU A 553 0.81 1.25 14.01
CA LEU A 553 0.91 1.41 15.45
C LEU A 553 -0.47 1.66 16.09
N PRO A 554 -0.74 1.19 17.31
CA PRO A 554 -2.05 1.34 17.93
C PRO A 554 -2.33 2.80 18.32
N ILE A 555 -3.59 3.20 18.13
CA ILE A 555 -4.13 4.43 18.71
C ILE A 555 -4.34 4.20 20.21
N TRP A 556 -3.93 5.18 21.03
CA TRP A 556 -4.08 5.07 22.47
C TRP A 556 -5.53 5.38 22.86
N PRO A 557 -6.16 4.53 23.69
CA PRO A 557 -7.51 4.80 24.17
C PRO A 557 -7.52 6.12 24.95
N GLN A 558 -8.57 6.91 24.77
CA GLN A 558 -8.85 8.02 25.67
C GLN A 558 -9.05 7.42 27.07
N SER A 559 -8.29 7.90 28.06
CA SER A 559 -8.62 7.62 29.45
C SER A 559 -10.02 8.19 29.71
N GLU A 560 -11.00 7.31 29.98
CA GLU A 560 -12.38 7.68 30.36
C GLU A 560 -12.42 8.63 31.55
#